data_AF-A0A914Y9S7-F1
#
_entry.id   AF-A0A914Y9S7-F1
#
_cell.length_a   1.000
_cell.length_b   1.000
_cell.length_c   1.000
_cell.angle_alpha   90.00
_cell.angle_beta   90.00
_cell.angle_gamma   90.00
#
_symmetry.space_group_name_H-M   'P 1'
#
loop_
_entity.id
_entity.type
_entity.pdbx_description
1 polymer ?
#
loop_
_entity_poly.entity_id
_entity_poly.type
_entity_poly.pdbx_seq_one_letter_code
_entity_poly.pdbx_strand_id
1 'polypeptide(L)'
;MLKKLFFSPIKNHIVVNDRWGKGVTGKHGGFLTYSDHYDPGHIVERKWENCMTLDKNAWGYRRDMKASDVYTVYELVTQLIRTISCNGNLLLNVGPDKYGRIDPIFVDRLTEFGKFINFFEEAIFGTKPWIHQSDSAMIW
;
A
#
# COMPACT_ATOMS: atom_id res chain seq x y z
N MET A 1 -27.91 -3.78 -2.66
CA MET A 1 -26.75 -3.28 -3.44
C MET A 1 -25.60 -4.30 -3.50
N LEU A 2 -25.21 -4.91 -2.37
CA LEU A 2 -24.13 -5.92 -2.24
C LEU A 2 -24.14 -7.11 -3.22
N LYS A 3 -25.30 -7.63 -3.61
CA LYS A 3 -25.38 -8.79 -4.51
C LYS A 3 -24.91 -8.49 -5.96
N LYS A 4 -24.94 -7.23 -6.42
CA LYS A 4 -24.74 -6.93 -7.86
C LYS A 4 -23.30 -7.09 -8.37
N LEU A 5 -22.30 -6.90 -7.52
CA LEU A 5 -20.88 -6.99 -7.94
C LEU A 5 -20.42 -8.43 -8.21
N PHE A 6 -20.89 -9.40 -7.42
CA PHE A 6 -20.60 -10.82 -7.65
C PHE A 6 -21.25 -11.39 -8.92
N PHE A 7 -22.33 -10.77 -9.39
CA PHE A 7 -23.01 -11.10 -10.66
C PHE A 7 -22.61 -10.16 -11.80
N SER A 8 -21.55 -9.36 -11.65
CA SER A 8 -21.07 -8.52 -12.73
C SER A 8 -20.64 -9.40 -13.91
N PRO A 9 -21.05 -9.08 -15.15
CA PRO A 9 -20.64 -9.82 -16.34
C PRO A 9 -19.12 -9.75 -16.59
N ILE A 10 -18.42 -8.79 -15.96
CA ILE A 10 -16.98 -8.57 -16.08
C ILE A 10 -16.21 -8.88 -14.78
N LYS A 11 -16.81 -9.64 -13.84
CA LYS A 11 -16.24 -9.94 -12.51
C LYS A 11 -14.83 -10.55 -12.51
N ASN A 12 -14.41 -11.17 -13.62
CA ASN A 12 -13.07 -11.76 -13.75
C ASN A 12 -12.01 -10.74 -14.18
N HIS A 13 -12.41 -9.52 -14.54
CA HIS A 13 -11.53 -8.45 -15.05
C HIS A 13 -11.53 -7.22 -14.15
N ILE A 14 -12.43 -7.14 -13.16
CA ILE A 14 -12.53 -5.99 -12.26
C ILE A 14 -12.41 -6.45 -10.81
N VAL A 15 -11.76 -5.61 -10.01
CA VAL A 15 -11.78 -5.71 -8.55
C VAL A 15 -12.30 -4.39 -7.99
N VAL A 16 -12.98 -4.47 -6.85
CA VAL A 16 -13.56 -3.31 -6.17
C VAL A 16 -13.15 -3.36 -4.71
N ASN A 17 -12.79 -2.20 -4.15
CA ASN A 17 -12.44 -2.09 -2.73
C ASN A 17 -13.68 -2.24 -1.82
N ASP A 18 -13.45 -2.04 -0.52
CA ASP A 18 -14.44 -2.19 0.55
C ASP A 18 -14.92 -0.85 1.15
N ARG A 19 -14.75 0.28 0.44
CA ARG A 19 -15.03 1.64 0.94
C ARG A 19 -16.22 2.35 0.26
N TRP A 20 -17.29 1.63 -0.04
CA TRP A 20 -18.45 2.20 -0.78
C TRP A 20 -19.76 2.23 0.02
N GLY A 21 -19.76 1.80 1.28
CA GLY A 21 -20.98 1.84 2.10
C GLY A 21 -20.77 1.47 3.56
N LYS A 22 -21.78 1.77 4.39
CA LYS A 22 -21.78 1.44 5.81
C LYS A 22 -21.75 -0.07 6.02
N GLY A 23 -20.84 -0.56 6.86
CA GLY A 23 -20.70 -1.98 7.19
C GLY A 23 -20.03 -2.82 6.10
N VAL A 24 -19.44 -2.20 5.08
CA VAL A 24 -18.73 -2.87 3.98
C VAL A 24 -17.27 -3.15 4.31
N THR A 25 -16.60 -2.19 4.96
CA THR A 25 -15.17 -2.26 5.29
C THR A 25 -14.81 -3.51 6.08
N GLY A 26 -13.74 -4.20 5.67
CA GLY A 26 -13.28 -5.47 6.23
C GLY A 26 -14.16 -6.68 5.90
N LYS A 27 -15.30 -6.49 5.22
CA LYS A 27 -16.31 -7.55 5.02
C LYS A 27 -16.60 -7.82 3.55
N HIS A 28 -16.75 -6.79 2.72
CA HIS A 28 -17.24 -6.91 1.35
C HIS A 28 -16.33 -6.18 0.37
N GLY A 29 -16.05 -6.78 -0.79
CA GLY A 29 -15.12 -6.25 -1.78
C GLY A 29 -14.32 -7.37 -2.44
N GLY A 30 -13.68 -7.07 -3.57
CA GLY A 30 -12.68 -7.94 -4.19
C GLY A 30 -11.37 -7.97 -3.39
N PHE A 31 -11.03 -6.86 -2.74
CA PHE A 31 -9.96 -6.75 -1.75
C PHE A 31 -10.37 -5.76 -0.66
N LEU A 32 -9.64 -5.80 0.45
CA LEU A 32 -9.91 -4.97 1.64
C LEU A 32 -8.92 -3.81 1.73
N THR A 33 -9.33 -2.66 2.22
CA THR A 33 -8.45 -1.48 2.39
C THR A 33 -8.47 -0.93 3.81
N TYR A 34 -9.35 -1.43 4.68
CA TYR A 34 -9.45 -1.04 6.10
C TYR A 34 -9.34 0.49 6.30
N SER A 35 -8.48 0.93 7.22
CA SER A 35 -8.12 2.33 7.43
C SER A 35 -6.95 2.75 6.54
N ASP A 36 -6.71 4.05 6.42
CA ASP A 36 -5.48 4.56 5.81
C ASP A 36 -4.27 4.12 6.64
N HIS A 37 -3.13 3.89 5.98
CA HIS A 37 -1.89 3.42 6.61
C HIS A 37 -2.09 2.12 7.44
N TYR A 38 -2.98 1.24 6.99
CA TYR A 38 -3.29 0.00 7.71
C TYR A 38 -2.10 -0.95 7.74
N ASP A 39 -1.71 -1.37 8.94
CA ASP A 39 -0.68 -2.37 9.21
C ASP A 39 -1.24 -3.41 10.19
N PRO A 40 -1.62 -4.60 9.73
CA PRO A 40 -2.23 -5.62 10.59
C PRO A 40 -1.22 -6.24 11.57
N GLY A 41 0.07 -6.25 11.25
CA GLY A 41 1.08 -7.01 12.00
C GLY A 41 0.86 -8.55 12.02
N HIS A 42 -0.07 -9.07 11.23
CA HIS A 42 -0.38 -10.50 11.08
C HIS A 42 -0.87 -10.79 9.65
N ILE A 43 -0.83 -12.05 9.22
CA ILE A 43 -1.36 -12.44 7.90
C ILE A 43 -2.86 -12.17 7.85
N VAL A 44 -3.29 -11.45 6.81
CA VAL A 44 -4.69 -11.37 6.45
C VAL A 44 -4.95 -12.38 5.33
N GLU A 45 -5.86 -13.32 5.58
CA GLU A 45 -6.18 -14.40 4.62
C GLU A 45 -6.70 -13.83 3.28
N ARG A 46 -7.57 -12.83 3.36
CA ARG A 46 -8.08 -12.12 2.17
C ARG A 46 -7.10 -11.07 1.71
N LYS A 47 -7.00 -10.90 0.39
CA LYS A 47 -6.20 -9.82 -0.20
C LYS A 47 -6.66 -8.45 0.30
N TRP A 48 -5.67 -7.64 0.62
CA TRP A 48 -5.88 -6.29 1.11
C TRP A 48 -4.81 -5.34 0.55
N GLU A 49 -5.03 -4.05 0.69
CA GLU A 49 -4.16 -3.00 0.19
C GLU A 49 -3.91 -1.94 1.28
N ASN A 50 -2.64 -1.67 1.54
CA ASN A 50 -2.18 -0.59 2.39
C ASN A 50 -2.11 0.69 1.55
N CYS A 51 -3.09 1.58 1.72
CA CYS A 51 -3.06 2.89 1.10
C CYS A 51 -2.31 3.88 2.02
N MET A 52 -1.16 4.39 1.58
CA MET A 52 -0.35 5.35 2.32
C MET A 52 0.12 6.52 1.46
N THR A 53 0.61 7.58 2.09
CA THR A 53 1.09 8.79 1.44
C THR A 53 2.60 8.93 1.56
N LEU A 54 3.25 9.55 0.56
CA LEU A 54 4.68 9.88 0.64
C LEU A 54 4.95 11.09 1.56
N ASP A 55 4.05 12.08 1.56
CA ASP A 55 3.93 13.08 2.63
C ASP A 55 3.22 12.44 3.82
N LYS A 56 3.87 12.38 4.99
CA LYS A 56 3.38 11.78 6.24
C LYS A 56 2.07 12.39 6.73
N ASN A 57 1.75 13.61 6.29
CA ASN A 57 0.68 14.41 6.86
C ASN A 57 -0.48 14.68 5.89
N ALA A 58 -0.33 14.39 4.59
CA ALA A 58 -1.37 14.72 3.61
C ALA A 58 -1.39 13.83 2.37
N TRP A 59 -2.60 13.65 1.83
CA TRP A 59 -2.84 13.02 0.53
C TRP A 59 -2.65 13.99 -0.64
N GLY A 60 -3.05 15.25 -0.45
CA GLY A 60 -2.90 16.31 -1.44
C GLY A 60 -1.63 17.13 -1.24
N TYR A 61 -1.30 17.94 -2.24
CA TYR A 61 -0.14 18.84 -2.19
C TYR A 61 -0.21 19.85 -1.03
N ARG A 62 0.90 20.00 -0.31
CA ARG A 62 1.09 20.97 0.77
C ARG A 62 2.25 21.92 0.47
N ARG A 63 1.96 23.22 0.37
CA ARG A 63 3.00 24.23 0.13
C ARG A 63 3.97 24.39 1.31
N ASP A 64 3.52 24.08 2.51
CA ASP A 64 4.27 24.20 3.76
C ASP A 64 4.99 22.90 4.16
N MET A 65 4.99 21.89 3.27
CA MET A 65 5.65 20.60 3.50
C MET A 65 7.15 20.80 3.75
N LYS A 66 7.67 20.17 4.81
CA LYS A 66 9.09 20.12 5.11
C LYS A 66 9.67 18.79 4.64
N ALA A 67 10.97 18.74 4.37
CA ALA A 67 11.66 17.50 4.01
C ALA A 67 11.51 16.39 5.08
N SER A 68 11.41 16.77 6.36
CA SER A 68 11.16 15.85 7.49
C SER A 68 9.77 15.21 7.46
N ASP A 69 8.82 15.83 6.76
CA ASP A 69 7.45 15.35 6.61
C ASP A 69 7.35 14.29 5.50
N VAL A 70 8.44 14.02 4.76
CA VAL A 70 8.45 13.03 3.69
C VAL A 70 9.05 11.73 4.20
N TYR A 71 8.43 10.59 3.88
CA TYR A 71 9.01 9.29 4.19
C TYR A 71 10.38 9.13 3.52
N THR A 72 11.34 8.64 4.30
CA THR A 72 12.63 8.20 3.80
C THR A 72 12.48 6.89 3.04
N VAL A 73 13.43 6.58 2.16
CA VAL A 73 13.43 5.31 1.40
C VAL A 73 13.43 4.11 2.34
N TYR A 74 14.19 4.19 3.44
CA TYR A 74 14.21 3.14 4.46
C TYR A 74 12.83 2.90 5.08
N GLU A 75 12.11 3.96 5.42
CA GLU A 75 10.74 3.84 5.94
C GLU A 75 9.80 3.24 4.88
N LEU A 76 9.89 3.67 3.61
CA LEU A 76 9.08 3.13 2.51
C LEU A 76 9.32 1.64 2.27
N VAL A 77 10.60 1.22 2.23
CA VAL A 77 11.00 -0.19 2.11
C VAL A 77 10.47 -1.00 3.28
N THR A 78 10.58 -0.47 4.49
CA THR A 78 10.04 -1.11 5.70
C THR A 78 8.53 -1.32 5.58
N GLN A 79 7.78 -0.30 5.15
CA GLN A 79 6.34 -0.40 4.95
C GLN A 79 5.97 -1.40 3.84
N LEU A 80 6.71 -1.43 2.73
CA LEU A 80 6.53 -2.40 1.66
C LEU A 80 6.71 -3.83 2.19
N ILE A 81 7.83 -4.12 2.84
CA ILE A 81 8.16 -5.46 3.34
C ILE A 81 7.10 -5.92 4.36
N ARG A 82 6.72 -5.06 5.30
CA ARG A 82 5.66 -5.37 6.27
C ARG A 82 4.34 -5.69 5.57
N THR A 83 3.96 -4.88 4.57
CA THR A 83 2.72 -5.07 3.81
C THR A 83 2.71 -6.41 3.06
N ILE A 84 3.76 -6.72 2.26
CA ILE A 84 3.80 -7.95 1.47
C ILE A 84 3.91 -9.21 2.36
N SER A 85 4.65 -9.12 3.48
CA SER A 85 4.78 -10.22 4.46
C SER A 85 3.44 -10.61 5.11
N CYS A 86 2.49 -9.66 5.13
CA CYS A 86 1.14 -9.83 5.66
C CYS A 86 0.09 -10.03 4.56
N ASN A 87 0.50 -10.46 3.35
CA ASN A 87 -0.36 -10.72 2.18
C ASN A 87 -1.00 -9.49 1.51
N GLY A 88 -0.50 -8.29 1.81
CA GLY A 88 -1.03 -7.03 1.31
C GLY A 88 -0.34 -6.52 0.05
N ASN A 89 -1.00 -5.60 -0.64
CA ASN A 89 -0.41 -4.75 -1.67
C ASN A 89 -0.14 -3.35 -1.11
N LEU A 90 0.90 -2.67 -1.57
CA LEU A 90 1.17 -1.28 -1.20
C LEU A 90 0.69 -0.32 -2.28
N LEU A 91 -0.14 0.64 -1.91
CA LEU A 91 -0.51 1.79 -2.74
C LEU A 91 0.10 3.05 -2.13
N LEU A 92 1.11 3.59 -2.81
CA LEU A 92 1.82 4.81 -2.38
C LEU A 92 1.32 6.02 -3.17
N ASN A 93 0.70 6.97 -2.49
CA ASN A 93 0.19 8.21 -3.05
C ASN A 93 1.24 9.32 -3.08
N VAL A 94 1.21 10.11 -4.15
CA VAL A 94 1.89 11.41 -4.27
C VAL A 94 0.90 12.49 -4.67
N GLY A 95 1.07 13.70 -4.13
CA GLY A 95 0.22 14.86 -4.46
C GLY A 95 0.96 15.85 -5.36
N PRO A 96 0.70 15.90 -6.67
CA PRO A 96 1.26 16.93 -7.56
C PRO A 96 0.76 18.33 -7.21
N ASP A 97 1.54 19.34 -7.58
CA ASP A 97 1.13 20.74 -7.47
C ASP A 97 0.00 21.08 -8.47
N LYS A 98 -0.54 22.30 -8.38
CA LYS A 98 -1.61 22.79 -9.26
C LYS A 98 -1.23 22.88 -10.75
N TYR A 99 0.06 22.77 -11.07
CA TYR A 99 0.58 22.75 -12.43
C TYR A 99 0.88 21.32 -12.91
N GLY A 100 0.57 20.30 -12.09
CA GLY A 100 0.82 18.90 -12.38
C GLY A 100 2.27 18.47 -12.17
N ARG A 101 3.07 19.24 -11.43
CA ARG A 101 4.47 18.92 -11.13
C ARG A 101 4.59 18.15 -9.82
N ILE A 102 5.44 17.13 -9.80
CA ILE A 102 5.79 16.39 -8.60
C ILE A 102 6.98 17.09 -7.94
N ASP A 103 6.94 17.28 -6.62
CA ASP A 103 8.05 17.91 -5.89
C ASP A 103 9.35 17.10 -6.06
N PRO A 104 10.52 17.76 -6.23
CA PRO A 104 11.79 17.07 -6.48
C PRO A 104 12.13 16.01 -5.42
N ILE A 105 11.84 16.28 -4.14
CA ILE A 105 12.06 15.32 -3.06
C ILE A 105 11.22 14.04 -3.24
N PHE A 106 10.01 14.12 -3.79
CA PHE A 106 9.21 12.92 -4.08
C PHE A 106 9.82 12.13 -5.23
N VAL A 107 10.29 12.82 -6.28
CA VAL A 107 10.97 12.18 -7.41
C VAL A 107 12.22 11.43 -6.93
N ASP A 108 13.03 12.06 -6.09
CA ASP A 108 14.23 11.44 -5.51
C ASP A 108 13.87 10.17 -4.73
N ARG A 109 12.88 10.25 -3.82
CA ARG A 109 12.43 9.11 -3.01
C ARG A 109 11.87 7.97 -3.86
N LEU A 110 11.02 8.28 -4.84
CA LEU A 110 10.43 7.28 -5.73
C LEU A 110 11.49 6.64 -6.63
N THR A 111 12.49 7.39 -7.08
CA THR A 111 13.59 6.87 -7.91
C THR A 111 14.44 5.89 -7.11
N GLU A 112 14.84 6.25 -5.90
CA GLU A 112 15.61 5.37 -5.02
C GLU A 112 14.80 4.13 -4.60
N PHE A 113 13.53 4.31 -4.28
CA PHE A 113 12.64 3.21 -3.92
C PHE A 113 12.39 2.27 -5.11
N GLY A 114 12.22 2.80 -6.31
CA GLY A 114 12.09 2.02 -7.54
C GLY A 114 13.35 1.19 -7.85
N LYS A 115 14.55 1.75 -7.62
CA LYS A 115 15.81 0.99 -7.74
C LYS A 115 15.85 -0.20 -6.77
N PHE A 116 15.42 0.01 -5.53
CA PHE A 116 15.32 -1.08 -4.55
C PHE A 116 14.34 -2.16 -5.02
N ILE A 117 13.13 -1.77 -5.44
CA ILE A 117 12.11 -2.71 -5.92
C ILE A 117 12.62 -3.53 -7.10
N ASN A 118 13.25 -2.88 -8.08
CA ASN A 118 13.79 -3.55 -9.26
C ASN A 118 14.92 -4.52 -8.92
N PHE A 119 15.76 -4.18 -7.95
CA PHE A 119 16.83 -5.06 -7.50
C PHE A 119 16.30 -6.31 -6.76
N PHE A 120 15.19 -6.18 -6.03
CA PHE A 120 14.58 -7.26 -5.23
C PHE A 120 13.26 -7.78 -5.82
N GLU A 121 13.06 -7.67 -7.13
CA GLU A 121 11.77 -7.92 -7.78
C GLU A 121 11.20 -9.32 -7.51
N GLU A 122 12.06 -10.34 -7.46
CA GLU A 122 11.70 -11.74 -7.20
C GLU A 122 11.14 -11.95 -5.78
N ALA A 123 11.56 -11.14 -4.82
CA ALA A 123 11.09 -11.18 -3.44
C ALA A 123 9.81 -10.35 -3.22
N ILE A 124 9.41 -9.54 -4.21
CA ILE A 124 8.29 -8.59 -4.11
C ILE A 124 7.11 -9.07 -4.96
N PHE A 125 7.32 -9.35 -6.24
CA PHE A 125 6.25 -9.65 -7.17
C PHE A 125 5.93 -11.14 -7.23
N GLY A 126 4.64 -11.48 -7.29
CA GLY A 126 4.19 -12.87 -7.37
C GLY A 126 4.42 -13.71 -6.11
N THR A 127 4.93 -13.10 -5.03
CA THR A 127 5.22 -13.78 -3.78
C THR A 127 3.96 -14.03 -2.95
N LYS A 128 4.10 -14.91 -1.97
CA LYS A 128 3.07 -15.22 -0.98
C LYS A 128 3.68 -15.12 0.42
N PRO A 129 2.90 -14.71 1.43
CA PRO A 129 3.40 -14.66 2.80
C PRO A 129 3.87 -16.05 3.24
N TRP A 130 4.97 -16.08 4.01
CA TRP A 130 5.40 -17.28 4.70
C TRP A 130 4.47 -17.58 5.89
N ILE A 131 4.56 -18.78 6.46
CA ILE A 131 3.72 -19.22 7.58
C ILE A 131 4.01 -18.40 8.86
N HIS A 132 5.24 -17.89 8.99
CA HIS A 132 5.68 -17.05 10.10
C HIS A 132 6.12 -15.68 9.59
N GLN A 133 5.61 -14.61 10.22
CA GLN A 133 5.90 -13.20 9.87
C GLN A 133 7.06 -12.64 10.69
N SER A 134 7.28 -13.22 11.86
CA SER A 134 8.34 -12.85 12.78
C SER A 134 9.07 -14.12 13.20
N ASP A 135 10.32 -14.26 12.77
CA ASP A 135 11.19 -15.26 13.37
C ASP A 135 11.48 -14.83 14.80
N SER A 136 11.01 -15.62 15.79
CA SER A 136 11.25 -15.35 17.21
C SER A 136 12.67 -15.70 17.66
N ALA A 137 13.62 -15.71 16.74
CA ALA A 137 14.97 -16.13 17.05
C ALA A 137 15.98 -15.25 16.31
N MET A 138 16.85 -14.61 17.10
CA MET A 138 18.18 -14.24 16.67
C MET A 138 18.92 -15.52 16.26
N ILE A 139 18.67 -16.01 15.04
CA ILE A 139 19.47 -17.05 14.41
C ILE A 139 20.25 -16.35 13.31
N TRP A 140 21.31 -15.69 13.73
CA TRP A 140 22.52 -15.51 12.92
C TRP A 140 23.60 -16.35 13.59
#